data_AF-A0A9N9F8Y0-F1
#
_entry.id   AF-A0A9N9F8Y0-F1
#
_cell.length_a   1.000
_cell.length_b   1.000
_cell.length_c   1.000
_cell.angle_alpha   90.00
_cell.angle_beta   90.00
_cell.angle_gamma   90.00
#
_symmetry.space_group_name_H-M   'P 1'
#
loop_
_entity.id
_entity.type
_entity.pdbx_description
1 polymer ?
#
loop_
_entity_poly.entity_id
_entity_poly.type
_entity_poly.pdbx_seq_one_letter_code
_entity_poly.pdbx_strand_id
1 'polypeptide(L)' 'MPLPIIKVQPHLMRITPERARRWAPSVLGFTGALGVAALLFVEPIPKVRKDILCKFPILGKYWKPKIEN' A
#
# COMPACT_ATOMS: atom_id res chain seq x y z
N MET A 1 -27.50 32.12 -30.05
CA MET A 1 -27.36 30.90 -29.23
C MET A 1 -25.87 30.64 -29.03
N PRO A 2 -25.35 30.49 -27.80
CA PRO A 2 -23.94 30.15 -27.58
C PRO A 2 -23.68 28.66 -27.86
N LEU A 3 -22.51 28.34 -28.42
CA LEU A 3 -22.10 26.96 -28.73
C LEU A 3 -21.47 26.28 -27.51
N PRO A 4 -21.72 24.97 -27.29
CA PRO A 4 -21.10 24.23 -26.19
C PRO A 4 -19.60 24.03 -26.43
N ILE A 5 -18.76 24.43 -25.46
CA ILE A 5 -17.31 24.20 -25.48
C ILE A 5 -17.02 22.83 -24.86
N ILE A 6 -16.60 21.87 -25.69
CA ILE A 6 -16.30 20.49 -25.27
C ILE A 6 -14.85 20.43 -24.79
N LYS A 7 -14.62 20.06 -23.52
CA LYS A 7 -13.29 19.71 -23.00
C LYS A 7 -13.06 18.21 -23.15
N VAL A 8 -12.16 17.82 -24.05
CA VAL A 8 -11.75 16.42 -24.20
C VAL A 8 -10.82 16.05 -23.04
N GLN A 9 -11.23 15.08 -22.22
CA GLN A 9 -10.37 14.55 -21.17
C GLN A 9 -9.42 13.48 -21.77
N PRO A 10 -8.11 13.56 -21.52
CA PRO A 10 -7.20 12.48 -21.91
C PRO A 10 -7.56 11.22 -21.12
N HIS A 11 -7.75 10.12 -21.83
CA HIS A 11 -8.05 8.82 -21.25
C HIS A 11 -7.06 7.80 -21.81
N LEU A 12 -6.53 6.94 -20.95
CA LEU A 12 -5.67 5.84 -21.35
C LEU A 12 -6.42 4.54 -21.07
N MET A 13 -6.63 3.70 -22.08
CA MET A 13 -7.36 2.42 -21.94
C MET A 13 -8.72 2.56 -21.21
N ARG A 14 -9.49 3.63 -21.51
CA ARG A 14 -10.81 3.94 -20.88
C ARG A 14 -10.73 4.34 -19.39
N ILE A 15 -9.53 4.54 -18.85
CA ILE A 15 -9.28 5.11 -17.53
C ILE A 15 -8.99 6.60 -17.70
N THR A 16 -9.95 7.41 -17.24
CA THR A 16 -9.81 8.86 -17.10
C THR A 16 -9.16 9.16 -15.73
N PRO A 17 -8.32 10.20 -15.59
CA PRO A 17 -7.75 10.58 -14.29
C PRO A 17 -8.80 10.80 -13.19
N GLU A 18 -9.97 11.34 -13.55
CA GLU A 18 -11.12 11.48 -12.65
C GLU A 18 -11.66 10.14 -12.15
N ARG A 19 -11.64 9.12 -13.02
CA ARG A 19 -12.04 7.74 -12.67
C ARG A 19 -11.00 7.06 -11.78
N ALA A 20 -9.71 7.27 -12.04
CA ALA A 20 -8.62 6.77 -11.19
C ALA A 20 -8.72 7.33 -9.76
N ARG A 21 -9.02 8.62 -9.63
CA ARG A 21 -9.18 9.27 -8.33
C ARG A 21 -10.36 8.71 -7.52
N ARG A 22 -11.43 8.28 -8.21
CA ARG A 22 -12.57 7.62 -7.58
C ARG A 22 -12.25 6.23 -7.03
N TRP A 23 -11.29 5.53 -7.62
CA TRP A 23 -10.88 4.18 -7.20
C TRP A 23 -9.71 4.18 -6.20
N ALA A 24 -9.04 5.33 -6.04
CA ALA A 24 -7.95 5.52 -5.09
C ALA A 24 -8.24 5.01 -3.67
N PRO A 25 -9.39 5.30 -3.02
CA PRO A 25 -9.63 4.81 -1.66
C PRO A 25 -9.72 3.28 -1.58
N SER A 26 -10.33 2.63 -2.57
CA SER A 26 -10.42 1.17 -2.63
C SER A 26 -9.05 0.54 -2.83
N VAL A 27 -8.26 1.05 -3.78
CA VAL A 27 -6.89 0.57 -4.02
C VAL A 27 -6.04 0.75 -2.76
N LEU A 28 -6.13 1.89 -2.10
CA LEU A 28 -5.41 2.15 -0.86
C LEU A 28 -5.75 1.13 0.22
N GLY A 29 -7.04 0.83 0.42
CA GLY A 29 -7.49 -0.19 1.37
C GLY A 29 -6.92 -1.58 1.06
N PHE A 30 -6.99 -2.02 -0.21
CA PHE A 30 -6.42 -3.30 -0.62
C PHE A 30 -4.91 -3.35 -0.48
N THR A 31 -4.19 -2.28 -0.85
CA THR A 31 -2.73 -2.23 -0.69
C THR A 31 -2.31 -2.26 0.77
N GLY A 32 -3.06 -1.63 1.67
CA GLY A 32 -2.83 -1.72 3.11
C GLY A 32 -2.98 -3.14 3.63
N ALA A 33 -4.12 -3.78 3.33
CA ALA A 33 -4.37 -5.16 3.75
C ALA A 33 -3.36 -6.15 3.17
N LEU A 34 -3.03 -6.01 1.88
CA LEU A 34 -2.07 -6.87 1.18
C LEU A 34 -0.65 -6.64 1.71
N GLY A 35 -0.27 -5.40 2.02
CA GLY A 35 1.01 -5.07 2.66
C GLY A 35 1.16 -5.71 4.03
N VAL A 36 0.12 -5.65 4.87
CA VAL A 36 0.12 -6.32 6.19
C VAL A 36 0.19 -7.84 6.03
N ALA A 37 -0.63 -8.42 5.15
CA ALA A 37 -0.58 -9.86 4.88
C ALA A 37 0.79 -10.31 4.39
N ALA A 38 1.40 -9.57 3.46
CA ALA A 38 2.74 -9.85 2.96
C ALA A 38 3.79 -9.80 4.07
N LEU A 39 3.71 -8.82 4.99
CA LEU A 39 4.61 -8.75 6.14
C LEU A 39 4.48 -9.98 7.06
N LEU A 40 3.26 -10.48 7.28
CA LEU A 40 3.01 -11.68 8.07
C LEU A 40 3.55 -12.95 7.38
N PHE A 41 3.34 -13.09 6.07
CA PHE A 41 3.89 -14.24 5.32
C PHE A 41 5.43 -14.27 5.29
N VAL A 42 6.06 -13.11 5.38
CA VAL A 42 7.53 -12.94 5.29
C VAL A 42 8.19 -12.94 6.69
N GLU A 43 7.40 -12.95 7.77
CA GLU A 43 7.86 -13.11 9.16
C GLU A 43 8.90 -14.23 9.42
N PRO A 44 8.78 -15.45 8.84
CA PRO A 44 9.77 -16.51 9.07
C PRO A 44 11.16 -16.18 8.48
N ILE A 45 11.29 -15.15 7.65
CA ILE A 45 12.56 -14.77 7.04
C ILE A 45 13.35 -13.85 7.99
N PRO A 46 14.50 -14.31 8.53
CA PRO A 46 15.23 -13.61 9.59
C PRO A 46 15.79 -12.25 9.17
N LYS A 47 16.02 -12.04 7.86
CA LYS A 47 16.46 -10.74 7.31
C LYS A 47 15.35 -9.69 7.40
N VAL A 48 14.14 -10.02 6.96
CA VAL A 48 12.99 -9.09 6.95
C VAL A 48 12.54 -8.75 8.37
N ARG A 49 12.63 -9.72 9.28
CA ARG A 49 12.35 -9.51 10.69
C ARG A 49 13.30 -8.49 11.34
N LYS A 50 14.60 -8.52 11.02
CA LYS A 50 15.59 -7.57 11.54
C LYS A 50 15.49 -6.18 10.91
N ASP A 51 15.28 -6.10 9.59
CA ASP A 51 15.34 -4.82 8.88
C ASP A 51 14.02 -4.03 8.89
N ILE A 52 12.88 -4.72 8.84
CA ILE A 52 11.56 -4.08 8.73
C ILE A 52 10.78 -4.21 10.05
N LEU A 53 10.63 -5.43 10.59
CA LEU A 53 9.76 -5.64 11.76
C LEU A 53 10.36 -5.10 13.07
N CYS A 54 11.68 -5.22 13.28
CA CYS A 54 12.38 -4.65 14.44
C CYS A 54 12.45 -3.12 14.45
N LYS A 55 12.17 -2.46 13.32
CA LYS A 55 12.22 -1.00 13.19
C LYS A 55 10.93 -0.30 13.61
N PHE A 56 9.84 -1.06 13.80
CA PHE A 56 8.61 -0.51 14.37
C PHE A 56 8.80 -0.19 15.86
N PRO A 57 8.60 1.07 16.30
CA PRO A 57 8.96 1.51 17.66
C PRO A 57 8.12 0.84 18.76
N ILE A 58 6.90 0.40 18.45
CA ILE A 58 5.98 -0.22 19.42
C ILE A 58 6.08 -1.75 19.37
N LEU A 59 6.15 -2.31 18.17
CA LEU A 59 6.06 -3.75 17.92
C LEU A 59 7.43 -4.43 17.85
N GLY A 60 8.51 -3.70 17.58
CA GLY A 60 9.85 -4.27 17.35
C GLY A 60 10.43 -5.08 18.52
N LYS A 61 9.92 -4.92 19.75
CA LYS A 61 10.33 -5.73 20.91
C LYS A 61 9.84 -7.18 20.82
N TYR A 62 8.69 -7.46 20.20
CA TYR A 62 8.17 -8.83 20.02
C TYR A 62 9.03 -9.65 19.05
N TRP A 63 9.59 -8.99 18.03
CA TRP A 63 10.39 -9.64 17.00
C TRP A 63 11.89 -9.64 17.30
N LYS A 64 12.36 -9.16 18.45
CA LYS A 64 13.78 -9.37 18.81
C LYS A 64 14.04 -10.86 19.06
N PRO A 65 15.13 -11.43 18.51
CA PRO A 65 15.54 -12.78 18.91
C PRO A 65 15.81 -12.75 20.42
N LYS A 66 15.23 -13.70 21.15
CA LYS A 66 15.53 -13.89 22.58
C LYS A 66 16.99 -14.36 22.64
N ILE A 67 17.87 -13.45 23.04
CA ILE A 67 19.25 -13.82 23.37
C ILE A 67 19.14 -14.46 24.75
N GLU A 68 19.21 -15.79 24.78
CA GLU A 68 19.30 -16.58 26.01
C GLU A 68 20.69 -16.35 26.60
N ASN A 69 20.74 -15.82 27.82
CA ASN A 69 21.92 -15.78 28.71
C ASN A 69 21.52 -16.52 29.99
#